data_AF-A0A959CAV2-F1
#
_entry.id   AF-A0A959CAV2-F1
#
_cell.length_a   1.000
_cell.length_b   1.000
_cell.length_c   1.000
_cell.angle_alpha   90.00
_cell.angle_beta   90.00
_cell.angle_gamma   90.00
#
_symmetry.space_group_name_H-M   'P 1'
#
loop_
_entity.id
_entity.type
_entity.pdbx_description
1 polymer ?
#
loop_
_entity_poly.entity_id
_entity_poly.type
_entity_poly.pdbx_seq_one_letter_code
_entity_poly.pdbx_strand_id
1 'polypeptide(L)' 'MNDLDSYIASGIIEAYCLGNLPQEQAIVVTEMAAKHPEIRAEIDRTLAALERYPGKPVPKAELKNR' A
#
# COMPACT_ATOMS: atom_id res chain seq x y z
N MET A 1 23.40 6.75 4.94
CA MET A 1 22.17 6.03 4.51
C MET A 1 21.29 7.04 3.82
N ASN A 2 20.76 6.72 2.64
CA ASN A 2 20.01 7.64 1.80
C ASN A 2 18.65 7.94 2.47
N ASP A 3 18.23 9.20 2.57
CA ASP A 3 16.95 9.58 3.19
C ASP A 3 15.74 8.83 2.60
N LEU A 4 15.82 8.48 1.31
CA LEU A 4 14.80 7.68 0.61
C LEU A 4 14.72 6.23 1.11
N ASP A 5 15.86 5.61 1.39
CA ASP A 5 15.95 4.23 1.85
C ASP A 5 15.42 4.10 3.28
N SER A 6 15.77 5.09 4.12
CA SER A 6 15.20 5.24 5.47
C SER A 6 13.69 5.46 5.44
N TYR A 7 13.17 6.21 4.45
CA TYR A 7 11.73 6.43 4.29
C TYR A 7 10.99 5.14 3.91
N ILE A 8 11.56 4.36 2.98
CA ILE A 8 11.03 3.06 2.56
C ILE A 8 11.05 2.08 3.75
N ALA A 9 12.16 2.02 4.48
CA ALA A 9 12.34 1.15 5.64
C ALA A 9 11.58 1.60 6.91
N SER A 10 10.99 2.80 6.91
CA SER A 10 10.23 3.33 8.05
C SER A 10 8.89 2.62 8.27
N GLY A 11 8.44 1.79 7.33
CA GLY A 11 7.13 1.11 7.37
C GLY A 11 5.94 2.02 7.02
N ILE A 12 6.20 3.26 6.58
CA ILE A 12 5.14 4.19 6.16
C ILE A 12 4.42 3.69 4.90
N ILE A 13 5.12 3.02 4.00
CA ILE A 13 4.55 2.47 2.76
C ILE A 13 3.60 1.30 3.05
N GLU A 14 3.92 0.48 4.05
CA GLU A 14 3.05 -0.61 4.51
C GLU A 14 1.78 -0.06 5.14
N ALA A 15 1.91 0.94 6.03
CA ALA A 15 0.76 1.61 6.64
C ALA A 15 -0.12 2.31 5.58
N TYR A 16 0.48 2.89 4.53
CA TYR A 16 -0.24 3.46 3.40
C TYR A 16 -1.05 2.40 2.65
N CYS A 17 -0.43 1.28 2.27
CA CYS A 17 -1.10 0.20 1.53
C CYS A 17 -2.23 -0.45 2.33
N LEU A 18 -2.09 -0.54 3.66
CA LEU A 18 -3.10 -1.06 4.56
C LEU A 18 -4.23 -0.06 4.86
N GLY A 19 -4.12 1.19 4.40
CA GLY A 19 -5.08 2.25 4.72
C GLY A 19 -5.05 2.70 6.18
N ASN A 20 -3.94 2.44 6.88
CA ASN A 20 -3.74 2.77 8.30
C ASN A 20 -2.91 4.05 8.49
N LEU A 21 -2.97 4.97 7.53
CA LEU A 21 -2.36 6.29 7.60
C LEU A 21 -3.41 7.39 7.63
N PRO A 22 -3.17 8.49 8.36
CA PRO A 22 -4.00 9.68 8.24
C PRO A 22 -3.89 10.27 6.83
N GLN A 23 -4.96 10.93 6.39
CA GLN A 23 -5.09 11.48 5.03
C GLN A 23 -3.92 12.38 4.64
N GLU A 24 -3.43 13.22 5.55
CA GLU A 24 -2.31 14.12 5.32
C GLU A 24 -1.02 13.36 4.97
N GLN A 25 -0.73 12.25 5.67
CA GLN A 25 0.45 11.43 5.38
C GLN A 25 0.26 10.61 4.11
N ALA A 26 -0.95 10.14 3.82
CA ALA A 26 -1.25 9.45 2.58
C ALA A 26 -1.04 10.33 1.34
N ILE A 27 -1.36 11.62 1.43
CA ILE A 27 -1.06 12.60 0.39
C ILE A 27 0.45 12.71 0.18
N VAL A 28 1.23 12.86 1.26
CA VAL A 28 2.70 12.94 1.19
C VAL A 28 3.29 11.69 0.53
N VAL A 29 2.86 10.49 0.92
CA VAL A 29 3.32 9.23 0.30
C VAL A 29 2.98 9.21 -1.20
N THR A 30 1.80 9.68 -1.59
CA THR A 30 1.36 9.74 -2.99
C THR A 30 2.21 10.72 -3.80
N GLU A 31 2.49 11.91 -3.26
CA GLU A 31 3.38 12.90 -3.88
C GLU A 31 4.82 12.38 -4.00
N MET A 32 5.30 11.70 -2.97
CA MET A 32 6.62 11.08 -2.96
C MET A 32 6.71 9.95 -3.99
N ALA A 33 5.66 9.13 -4.15
CA ALA A 33 5.58 8.11 -5.17
C ALA A 33 5.54 8.68 -6.60
N ALA A 34 5.01 9.89 -6.79
CA ALA A 34 5.03 10.58 -8.09
C ALA A 34 6.43 11.10 -8.45
N LYS A 35 7.23 11.48 -7.45
CA LYS A 35 8.59 12.01 -7.62
C LYS A 35 9.67 10.92 -7.62
N HIS A 36 9.45 9.84 -6.87
CA HIS A 36 10.41 8.76 -6.65
C HIS A 36 9.82 7.41 -7.12
N PRO A 37 10.30 6.86 -8.25
CA PRO A 37 9.80 5.58 -8.76
C PRO A 37 10.10 4.41 -7.82
N GLU A 38 11.12 4.53 -6.95
CA GLU A 38 11.47 3.53 -5.94
C GLU A 38 10.35 3.36 -4.90
N ILE A 39 9.76 4.47 -4.42
CA ILE A 39 8.61 4.44 -3.51
C ILE A 39 7.41 3.82 -4.21
N ARG A 40 7.17 4.18 -5.47
CA ARG A 40 6.09 3.59 -6.27
C ARG A 40 6.27 2.08 -6.44
N ALA A 41 7.49 1.62 -6.68
CA ALA A 41 7.81 0.21 -6.81
C ALA A 41 7.59 -0.54 -5.48
N GLU A 42 7.91 0.06 -4.34
CA GLU A 42 7.65 -0.56 -3.04
C GLU A 42 6.16 -0.65 -2.71
N ILE A 43 5.39 0.41 -3.02
CA ILE A 43 3.92 0.39 -2.90
C ILE A 43 3.35 -0.77 -3.73
N ASP A 44 3.77 -0.90 -4.99
CA ASP A 44 3.31 -1.96 -5.87
C ASP A 44 3.69 -3.35 -5.36
N ARG A 45 4.92 -3.55 -4.87
CA ARG A 45 5.37 -4.80 -4.24
C ARG A 45 4.52 -5.17 -3.03
N THR A 46 4.26 -4.20 -2.17
CA THR A 46 3.46 -4.39 -0.95
C THR A 46 2.02 -4.75 -1.30
N LEU A 47 1.41 -4.03 -2.24
CA LEU A 47 0.08 -4.33 -2.75
C LEU A 47 0.02 -5.72 -3.39
N ALA A 48 0.97 -6.07 -4.24
CA ALA A 48 1.03 -7.39 -4.87
C ALA A 48 1.19 -8.52 -3.84
N ALA A 49 1.94 -8.30 -2.75
CA ALA A 49 2.06 -9.24 -1.64
C ALA A 49 0.72 -9.41 -0.89
N LEU A 50 0.01 -8.30 -0.63
CA LEU A 50 -1.32 -8.31 -0.02
C LEU A 50 -2.37 -8.97 -0.91
N GLU A 51 -2.29 -8.77 -2.22
CA GLU A 51 -3.18 -9.41 -3.20
C GLU A 51 -2.93 -10.91 -3.34
N ARG A 52 -1.66 -11.33 -3.24
CA ARG A 52 -1.25 -12.74 -3.24
C ARG A 52 -1.57 -13.46 -1.94
N TYR A 53 -2.00 -12.77 -0.89
CA TYR A 53 -2.36 -13.39 0.38
C TYR A 53 -3.54 -14.38 0.18
N PRO A 54 -3.31 -15.70 0.30
CA PRO A 54 -4.33 -16.71 0.05
C PRO A 54 -5.29 -16.74 1.25
N GLY A 55 -6.27 -15.85 1.22
CA GLY A 55 -7.23 -15.69 2.32
C GLY A 55 -8.30 -14.63 2.12
N LYS A 56 -8.36 -13.97 0.95
CA LYS A 56 -9.50 -13.08 0.64
C LYS A 56 -10.78 -13.93 0.70
N PRO A 57 -11.74 -13.63 1.60
CA PRO A 57 -13.02 -14.31 1.58
C PRO A 57 -13.66 -13.98 0.23
N VAL A 58 -13.72 -14.97 -0.65
CA VAL A 58 -14.57 -14.88 -1.84
C VAL A 58 -15.98 -14.53 -1.34
N PRO A 59 -16.58 -13.41 -1.77
CA PRO A 59 -17.95 -13.13 -1.38
C PRO A 59 -18.78 -14.31 -1.87
N LYS A 60 -19.39 -15.03 -0.93
CA LYS A 60 -20.29 -16.14 -1.22
C LYS A 60 -21.33 -15.63 -2.22
N ALA A 61 -21.54 -16.36 -3.30
CA ALA A 61 -22.34 -15.94 -4.44
C ALA A 61 -23.85 -15.67 -4.15
N GLU A 62 -24.27 -15.68 -2.88
CA GLU A 62 -25.67 -15.56 -2.44
C GLU A 62 -26.20 -14.13 -2.32
N LEU A 63 -25.40 -13.09 -2.57
CA LEU A 63 -25.88 -11.68 -2.50
C LEU A 63 -26.50 -11.17 -3.82
N LYS A 64 -26.65 -12.02 -4.85
CA LYS A 64 -27.24 -11.59 -6.14
C LYS A 64 -28.76 -11.73 -6.22
N ASN A 65 -29.44 -12.24 -5.19
CA ASN A 65 -30.87 -12.50 -5.31
C ASN A 65 -31.63 -12.52 -3.97
N ARG A 66 -31.72 -11.40 -3.25
CA ARG A 66 -32.79 -11.14 -2.27
C ARG A 66 -33.18 -9.67 -2.26
#